data_AF-A0A7V8XD52-F1
#
_entry.id   AF-A0A7V8XD52-F1
#
_cell.length_a   1.000
_cell.length_b   1.000
_cell.length_c   1.000
_cell.angle_alpha   90.00
_cell.angle_beta   90.00
_cell.angle_gamma   90.00
#
_symmetry.space_group_name_H-M   'P 1'
#
loop_
_entity.id
_entity.type
_entity.pdbx_description
1 polymer ?
#
loop_
_entity_poly.entity_id
_entity_poly.type
_entity_poly.pdbx_seq_one_letter_code
_entity_poly.pdbx_strand_id
1 'polypeptide(L)'
;MRRFLAAVTIVFALGACRGEPQASAQSLDQAALERLVDSLMPSVAAATGVPFRSRPAIGVRSREQVRSYLLAKLDQELPPERLEGITTAYRLLGLIPDTLDVARLIVDLYTEQVAGFYDPDSSMLYAVQGGDRMQLRLILAHELVHALQHQYVALDSVMRSRENADRLAAAQAVFEGQATLVSMFTLVPDTSALSNDEFWVTYRDQVRMAQAGMKVFASAPLVIREGLIFPYVGGADFARWWRSNRPGTQPFGPGMPVSTEQVLHPERLARGDAPVSVRFTGDTSEVIHDDTVGELEIAILR
;
A
#
# COMPACT_ATOMS: atom_id res chain seq x y z
N MET A 1 -20.81 -0.02 -20.57
CA MET A 1 -19.43 0.29 -20.13
C MET A 1 -19.34 -0.12 -18.67
N ARG A 2 -18.70 -1.25 -18.37
CA ARG A 2 -18.50 -1.70 -16.97
C ARG A 2 -17.38 -0.84 -16.39
N ARG A 3 -17.69 0.00 -15.40
CA ARG A 3 -16.67 0.71 -14.61
C ARG A 3 -16.09 -0.32 -13.65
N PHE A 4 -14.81 -0.63 -13.82
CA PHE A 4 -14.06 -1.55 -12.96
C PHE A 4 -13.50 -0.75 -11.78
N LEU A 5 -13.49 -1.33 -10.58
CA LEU A 5 -12.93 -0.71 -9.37
C LEU A 5 -11.63 -1.41 -9.03
N ALA A 6 -10.54 -0.68 -9.16
CA ALA A 6 -9.24 -1.05 -8.69
C ALA A 6 -8.78 -0.07 -7.61
N ALA A 7 -8.24 -0.61 -6.51
CA ALA A 7 -7.75 0.17 -5.39
C ALA A 7 -6.56 1.03 -5.82
N VAL A 8 -6.52 2.28 -5.36
CA VAL A 8 -5.39 3.17 -5.60
C VAL A 8 -4.31 2.83 -4.58
N THR A 9 -3.17 2.36 -5.06
CA THR A 9 -1.94 2.27 -4.26
C THR A 9 -1.30 3.65 -4.20
N ILE A 10 -1.01 4.17 -3.00
CA ILE A 10 -0.44 5.50 -2.84
C ILE A 10 0.85 5.41 -2.06
N VAL A 11 1.96 5.76 -2.69
CA VAL A 11 3.24 5.80 -2.00
C VAL A 11 3.37 7.09 -1.20
N PHE A 12 3.50 6.93 0.12
CA PHE A 12 3.88 8.02 1.01
C PHE A 12 5.39 8.30 0.90
N ALA A 13 5.75 9.57 0.74
CA ALA A 13 7.15 9.98 0.76
C ALA A 13 7.73 9.86 2.18
N LEU A 14 8.75 9.02 2.36
CA LEU A 14 9.59 9.06 3.56
C LEU A 14 10.57 10.24 3.43
N GLY A 15 10.22 11.40 3.98
CA GLY A 15 11.07 12.59 3.96
C GLY A 15 11.09 13.32 5.29
N ALA A 16 12.17 13.17 6.05
CA ALA A 16 12.47 14.05 7.17
C ALA A 16 13.20 15.30 6.66
N CYS A 17 12.45 16.34 6.28
CA CYS A 17 13.04 17.66 6.04
C CYS A 17 12.46 18.68 7.03
N ARG A 18 13.21 18.94 8.10
CA ARG A 18 13.14 20.23 8.81
C ARG A 18 13.40 21.33 7.77
N GLY A 19 12.60 22.39 7.84
CA GLY A 19 12.50 23.42 6.82
C GLY A 19 13.83 23.96 6.32
N GLU A 20 14.06 23.78 5.03
CA GLU A 20 14.72 24.70 4.11
C GLU A 20 14.28 24.27 2.71
N PRO A 21 13.89 25.20 1.80
CA PRO A 21 13.58 24.84 0.44
C PRO A 21 14.90 24.51 -0.27
N GLN A 22 15.35 23.25 -0.13
CA GLN A 22 16.44 22.73 -0.95
C GLN A 22 16.03 22.88 -2.41
N ALA A 23 16.93 23.50 -3.19
CA ALA A 23 16.76 23.84 -4.59
C ALA A 23 15.91 22.79 -5.31
N SER A 24 14.71 23.21 -5.69
CA SER A 24 13.67 22.38 -6.25
C SER A 24 14.25 21.45 -7.32
N ALA A 25 14.03 20.15 -7.16
CA ALA A 25 14.12 19.25 -8.30
C ALA A 25 13.28 19.86 -9.43
N GLN A 26 13.98 20.28 -10.48
CA GLN A 26 13.40 20.84 -11.69
C GLN A 26 12.25 19.95 -12.14
N SER A 27 11.17 20.57 -12.63
CA SER A 27 10.07 19.87 -13.29
C SER A 27 10.66 18.95 -14.36
N LEU A 28 10.71 17.63 -14.10
CA LEU A 28 11.04 16.67 -15.14
C LEU A 28 9.96 16.82 -16.21
N ASP A 29 10.38 17.17 -17.42
CA ASP A 29 9.47 17.12 -18.55
C ASP A 29 9.04 15.67 -18.80
N GLN A 30 7.93 15.50 -19.52
CA GLN A 30 7.35 14.20 -19.82
C GLN A 30 8.38 13.24 -20.43
N ALA A 31 9.24 13.73 -21.33
CA ALA A 31 10.25 12.91 -22.00
C ALA A 31 11.36 12.44 -21.05
N ALA A 32 11.77 13.26 -20.08
CA ALA A 32 12.73 12.90 -19.05
C ALA A 32 12.15 11.86 -18.08
N LEU A 33 10.87 12.00 -17.71
CA LEU A 33 10.17 11.01 -16.91
C LEU A 33 10.05 9.66 -17.64
N GLU A 34 9.69 9.69 -18.93
CA GLU A 34 9.62 8.50 -19.78
C GLU A 34 10.97 7.78 -19.87
N ARG A 35 12.07 8.50 -20.15
CA ARG A 35 13.42 7.92 -20.16
C ARG A 35 13.82 7.32 -18.82
N LEU A 36 13.41 7.97 -17.72
CA LEU A 36 13.69 7.48 -16.38
C LEU A 36 12.96 6.17 -16.10
N VAL A 37 11.67 6.09 -16.43
CA VAL A 37 10.89 4.85 -16.33
C VAL A 37 11.49 3.75 -17.19
N ASP A 38 11.83 4.05 -18.45
CA ASP A 38 12.46 3.08 -19.36
C ASP A 38 13.78 2.54 -18.81
N SER A 39 14.56 3.40 -18.12
CA SER A 39 15.82 2.98 -17.49
C SER A 39 15.62 2.08 -16.26
N LEU A 40 14.47 2.16 -15.58
CA LEU A 40 14.17 1.39 -14.37
C LEU A 40 13.54 0.03 -14.68
N MET A 41 12.78 -0.07 -15.78
CA MET A 41 12.06 -1.30 -16.15
C MET A 41 12.94 -2.56 -16.18
N PRO A 42 14.16 -2.57 -16.77
CA PRO A 42 15.00 -3.77 -16.76
C PRO A 42 15.41 -4.21 -15.35
N SER A 43 15.74 -3.25 -14.49
CA SER A 43 16.11 -3.51 -13.10
C SER A 43 14.93 -4.02 -12.28
N VAL A 44 13.74 -3.44 -12.46
CA VAL A 44 12.50 -3.93 -11.83
C VAL A 44 12.20 -5.35 -12.28
N ALA A 45 12.25 -5.64 -13.59
CA ALA A 45 12.01 -6.98 -14.13
C ALA A 45 13.02 -8.02 -13.60
N ALA A 46 14.30 -7.64 -13.50
CA ALA A 46 15.33 -8.50 -12.93
C ALA A 46 15.09 -8.75 -11.42
N ALA A 47 14.71 -7.72 -10.67
CA ALA A 47 14.47 -7.81 -9.24
C ALA A 47 13.18 -8.59 -8.90
N THR A 48 12.12 -8.47 -9.69
CA THR A 48 10.89 -9.28 -9.57
C THR A 48 11.08 -10.71 -10.06
N GLY A 49 12.00 -10.94 -11.00
CA GLY A 49 12.17 -12.23 -11.67
C GLY A 49 11.15 -12.50 -12.77
N VAL A 50 10.40 -11.48 -13.23
CA VAL A 50 9.40 -11.58 -14.29
C VAL A 50 9.49 -10.39 -15.25
N PRO A 51 9.33 -10.59 -16.57
CA PRO A 51 9.43 -9.50 -17.54
C PRO A 51 8.17 -8.64 -17.59
N PHE A 52 8.28 -7.41 -18.09
CA PHE A 52 7.12 -6.64 -18.51
C PHE A 52 6.55 -7.21 -19.82
N ARG A 53 5.23 -7.43 -19.88
CA ARG A 53 4.48 -7.79 -21.09
C ARG A 53 4.20 -6.57 -21.97
N SER A 54 4.05 -5.41 -21.35
CA SER A 54 3.87 -4.12 -22.02
C SER A 54 4.47 -2.99 -21.18
N ARG A 55 4.73 -1.86 -21.83
CA ARG A 55 5.15 -0.63 -21.16
C ARG A 55 3.92 0.08 -20.57
N PRO A 56 3.92 0.51 -19.29
CA PRO A 56 2.83 1.29 -18.74
C PRO A 56 2.74 2.68 -19.37
N ALA A 57 1.54 3.27 -19.35
CA ALA A 57 1.38 4.68 -19.66
C ALA A 57 1.96 5.53 -18.54
N ILE A 58 2.50 6.70 -18.86
CA ILE A 58 3.18 7.58 -17.90
C ILE A 58 2.59 8.97 -18.05
N GLY A 59 2.32 9.65 -16.94
CA GLY A 59 2.12 11.08 -17.00
C GLY A 59 2.31 11.78 -15.68
N VAL A 60 2.16 13.09 -15.73
CA VAL A 60 2.37 13.97 -14.59
C VAL A 60 1.03 14.56 -14.17
N ARG A 61 0.80 14.62 -12.85
CA ARG A 61 -0.37 15.28 -12.26
C ARG A 61 0.09 16.35 -11.28
N SER A 62 -0.63 17.46 -11.27
CA SER A 62 -0.55 18.45 -10.20
C SER A 62 -1.14 17.89 -8.90
N ARG A 63 -0.76 18.47 -7.76
CA ARG A 63 -1.29 18.06 -6.45
C ARG A 63 -2.82 18.20 -6.37
N GLU A 64 -3.38 19.21 -7.03
CA GLU A 64 -4.82 19.47 -7.11
C GLU A 64 -5.55 18.39 -7.91
N GLN A 65 -4.95 17.94 -9.02
CA GLN A 65 -5.47 16.83 -9.81
C GLN A 65 -5.41 15.51 -9.02
N VAL A 66 -4.33 15.27 -8.28
CA VAL A 66 -4.22 14.12 -7.37
C VAL A 66 -5.32 14.17 -6.32
N ARG A 67 -5.48 15.29 -5.60
CA ARG A 67 -6.54 15.46 -4.60
C ARG A 67 -7.93 15.16 -5.16
N SER A 68 -8.25 15.71 -6.33
CA SER A 68 -9.56 15.53 -6.98
C SER A 68 -9.80 14.07 -7.37
N TYR A 69 -8.77 13.39 -7.87
CA TYR A 69 -8.83 11.97 -8.20
C TYR A 69 -9.02 11.11 -6.94
N LEU A 70 -8.27 11.38 -5.87
CA LEU A 70 -8.37 10.65 -4.61
C LEU A 70 -9.73 10.80 -3.95
N LEU A 71 -10.32 12.01 -3.98
CA LEU A 71 -11.70 12.22 -3.53
C LEU A 71 -12.70 11.37 -4.31
N ALA A 72 -12.62 11.40 -5.65
CA ALA A 72 -13.52 10.62 -6.49
C ALA A 72 -13.37 9.10 -6.30
N LYS A 73 -12.16 8.63 -5.96
CA LYS A 73 -11.89 7.22 -5.66
C LYS A 73 -12.35 6.83 -4.27
N LEU A 74 -12.16 7.70 -3.29
CA LEU A 74 -12.67 7.51 -1.93
C LEU A 74 -14.19 7.29 -1.95
N ASP A 75 -14.93 8.12 -2.67
CA ASP A 75 -16.39 8.00 -2.82
C ASP A 75 -16.82 6.65 -3.44
N GLN A 76 -15.97 6.06 -4.30
CA GLN A 76 -16.25 4.78 -4.96
C GLN A 76 -15.95 3.57 -4.07
N GLU A 77 -14.87 3.64 -3.29
CA GLU A 77 -14.41 2.54 -2.43
C GLU A 77 -15.10 2.52 -1.05
N LEU A 78 -15.38 3.72 -0.52
CA LEU A 78 -16.04 3.96 0.76
C LEU A 78 -17.33 4.77 0.54
N PRO A 79 -18.37 4.16 -0.05
CA PRO A 79 -19.68 4.80 -0.15
C PRO A 79 -20.22 5.14 1.25
N PRO A 80 -21.10 6.15 1.39
CA PRO A 80 -21.53 6.68 2.69
C PRO A 80 -21.97 5.63 3.71
N GLU A 81 -22.81 4.66 3.30
CA GLU A 81 -23.31 3.58 4.17
C GLU A 81 -22.17 2.71 4.71
N ARG A 82 -21.16 2.39 3.88
CA ARG A 82 -20.00 1.61 4.30
C ARG A 82 -19.11 2.39 5.25
N LEU A 83 -18.88 3.67 4.94
CA LEU A 83 -18.09 4.54 5.82
C LEU A 83 -18.77 4.70 7.19
N GLU A 84 -20.09 4.86 7.21
CA GLU A 84 -20.87 4.93 8.45
C GLU A 84 -20.77 3.63 9.25
N GLY A 85 -20.89 2.48 8.60
CA GLY A 85 -20.72 1.17 9.22
C GLY A 85 -19.36 0.98 9.89
N ILE A 86 -18.27 1.23 9.15
CA ILE A 86 -16.89 1.14 9.66
C ILE A 86 -16.68 2.12 10.80
N THR A 87 -17.10 3.37 10.63
CA THR A 87 -16.95 4.42 11.65
C THR A 87 -17.70 4.06 12.93
N THR A 88 -18.92 3.54 12.81
CA THR A 88 -19.72 3.11 13.95
C THR A 88 -19.07 1.94 14.68
N ALA A 89 -18.62 0.93 13.95
CA ALA A 89 -17.90 -0.21 14.52
C ALA A 89 -16.64 0.24 15.28
N TYR A 90 -15.82 1.10 14.69
CA TYR A 90 -14.59 1.58 15.32
C TYR A 90 -14.86 2.46 16.55
N ARG A 91 -15.94 3.25 16.57
CA ARG A 91 -16.35 3.99 17.78
C ARG A 91 -16.80 3.05 18.89
N LEU A 92 -17.66 2.08 18.56
CA LEU A 92 -18.15 1.09 19.55
C LEU A 92 -17.02 0.25 20.14
N LEU A 93 -16.00 -0.07 19.36
CA LEU A 93 -14.80 -0.77 19.80
C LEU A 93 -13.78 0.13 20.52
N GLY A 94 -14.03 1.45 20.61
CA GLY A 94 -13.13 2.41 21.25
C GLY A 94 -11.84 2.69 20.46
N LEU A 95 -11.80 2.33 19.17
CA LEU A 95 -10.62 2.49 18.31
C LEU A 95 -10.47 3.92 17.77
N ILE A 96 -11.56 4.68 17.69
CA ILE A 96 -11.55 6.09 17.27
C ILE A 96 -12.46 6.95 18.18
N PRO A 97 -12.20 8.26 18.31
CA PRO A 97 -13.08 9.16 19.05
C PRO A 97 -14.46 9.35 18.39
N ASP A 98 -15.50 9.54 19.21
CA ASP A 98 -16.87 9.81 18.73
C ASP A 98 -16.97 11.08 17.89
N THR A 99 -16.13 12.07 18.17
CA THR A 99 -16.11 13.37 17.47
C THR A 99 -15.26 13.36 16.20
N LEU A 100 -14.60 12.24 15.86
CA LEU A 100 -13.71 12.18 14.71
C LEU A 100 -14.50 12.19 13.40
N ASP A 101 -14.15 13.12 12.51
CA ASP A 101 -14.59 13.12 11.11
C ASP A 101 -13.63 12.24 10.28
N VAL A 102 -14.03 10.98 10.08
CA VAL A 102 -13.21 9.97 9.40
C VAL A 102 -13.02 10.32 7.92
N ALA A 103 -14.06 10.80 7.23
CA ALA A 103 -13.97 11.18 5.82
C ALA A 103 -12.91 12.27 5.62
N ARG A 104 -12.99 13.33 6.42
CA ARG A 104 -12.04 14.43 6.38
C ARG A 104 -10.63 13.97 6.73
N LEU A 105 -10.48 13.15 7.79
CA LEU A 105 -9.18 12.61 8.17
C LEU A 105 -8.54 11.82 7.03
N ILE A 106 -9.29 10.94 6.36
CA ILE A 106 -8.79 10.16 5.23
C ILE A 106 -8.29 11.08 4.11
N VAL A 107 -9.06 12.11 3.74
CA VAL A 107 -8.66 13.09 2.71
C VAL A 107 -7.41 13.86 3.13
N ASP A 108 -7.33 14.29 4.39
CA ASP A 108 -6.18 15.02 4.90
C ASP A 108 -4.93 14.14 4.92
N LEU A 109 -5.04 12.86 5.32
CA LEU A 109 -3.94 11.87 5.26
C LEU A 109 -3.46 11.66 3.82
N TYR A 110 -4.38 11.41 2.89
CA TYR A 110 -4.09 11.23 1.48
C TYR A 110 -3.66 12.51 0.76
N THR A 111 -3.66 13.67 1.41
CA THR A 111 -3.14 14.91 0.81
C THR A 111 -1.93 15.47 1.54
N GLU A 112 -1.58 14.90 2.69
CA GLU A 112 -0.44 15.33 3.50
C GLU A 112 0.88 15.12 2.76
N GLN A 113 1.13 13.96 2.15
CA GLN A 113 2.39 13.66 1.44
C GLN A 113 2.26 12.65 0.29
N VAL A 114 1.43 12.93 -0.72
CA VAL A 114 1.43 12.10 -1.94
C VAL A 114 2.60 12.48 -2.83
N ALA A 115 3.44 11.48 -3.12
CA ALA A 115 4.62 11.64 -3.96
C ALA A 115 4.48 10.95 -5.34
N GLY A 116 3.64 9.92 -5.44
CA GLY A 116 3.30 9.23 -6.68
C GLY A 116 2.25 8.14 -6.45
N PHE A 117 1.64 7.65 -7.52
CA PHE A 117 0.75 6.49 -7.51
C PHE A 117 0.59 5.89 -8.91
N TYR A 118 0.35 4.58 -8.98
CA TYR A 118 -0.13 3.87 -10.17
C TYR A 118 -1.65 3.76 -10.12
N ASP A 119 -2.30 4.12 -11.22
CA ASP A 119 -3.73 3.90 -11.40
C ASP A 119 -3.96 2.64 -12.27
N PRO A 120 -4.41 1.53 -11.66
CA PRO A 120 -4.79 0.32 -12.41
C PRO A 120 -5.89 0.55 -13.45
N ASP A 121 -6.88 1.43 -13.21
CA ASP A 121 -8.00 1.64 -14.14
C ASP A 121 -7.54 2.24 -15.47
N SER A 122 -6.62 3.21 -15.39
CA SER A 122 -6.01 3.84 -16.57
C SER A 122 -4.68 3.23 -16.98
N SER A 123 -4.18 2.25 -16.22
CA SER A 123 -2.86 1.63 -16.39
C SER A 123 -1.73 2.68 -16.48
N MET A 124 -1.85 3.74 -15.70
CA MET A 124 -1.02 4.94 -15.80
C MET A 124 -0.25 5.20 -14.52
N LEU A 125 1.05 5.42 -14.67
CA LEU A 125 1.94 5.83 -13.58
C LEU A 125 1.92 7.36 -13.48
N TYR A 126 1.66 7.87 -12.27
CA TYR A 126 1.70 9.29 -11.95
C TYR A 126 2.82 9.62 -10.96
N ALA A 127 3.68 10.55 -11.34
CA ALA A 127 4.64 11.18 -10.42
C ALA A 127 4.13 12.56 -10.01
N VAL A 128 4.22 12.89 -8.71
CA VAL A 128 3.97 14.25 -8.22
C VAL A 128 5.26 15.06 -8.34
N GLN A 129 5.14 16.30 -8.80
CA GLN A 129 6.29 17.19 -8.98
C GLN A 129 6.92 17.60 -7.65
N GLY A 130 8.26 17.60 -7.62
CA GLY A 130 9.09 17.97 -6.47
C GLY A 130 9.50 16.78 -5.60
N GLY A 131 10.74 16.79 -5.11
CA GLY A 131 11.32 15.71 -4.29
C GLY A 131 12.76 15.41 -4.69
N ASP A 132 13.50 14.71 -3.84
CA ASP A 132 14.87 14.28 -4.14
C ASP A 132 14.92 13.30 -5.33
N ARG A 133 16.01 13.31 -6.11
CA ARG A 133 16.14 12.44 -7.30
C ARG A 133 16.17 10.95 -6.96
N MET A 134 16.78 10.57 -5.84
CA MET A 134 16.78 9.18 -5.38
C MET A 134 15.38 8.78 -4.91
N GLN A 135 14.71 9.67 -4.18
CA GLN A 135 13.34 9.46 -3.74
C GLN A 135 12.38 9.24 -4.91
N LEU A 136 12.47 10.07 -5.96
CA LEU A 136 11.68 9.87 -7.17
C LEU A 136 11.96 8.51 -7.82
N ARG A 137 13.24 8.11 -7.91
CA ARG A 137 13.59 6.80 -8.47
C ARG A 137 12.97 5.66 -7.67
N LEU A 138 12.93 5.77 -6.34
CA LEU A 138 12.33 4.77 -5.45
C LEU A 138 10.83 4.66 -5.68
N ILE A 139 10.14 5.81 -5.72
CA ILE A 139 8.70 5.88 -6.02
C ILE A 139 8.42 5.27 -7.40
N LEU A 140 9.15 5.67 -8.44
CA LEU A 140 8.94 5.14 -9.78
C LEU A 140 9.21 3.63 -9.87
N ALA A 141 10.22 3.12 -9.15
CA ALA A 141 10.47 1.69 -9.07
C ALA A 141 9.31 0.96 -8.37
N HIS A 142 8.76 1.52 -7.29
CA HIS A 142 7.59 0.98 -6.59
C HIS A 142 6.37 0.92 -7.51
N GLU A 143 6.03 2.03 -8.17
CA GLU A 143 4.89 2.07 -9.09
C GLU A 143 5.06 1.16 -10.32
N LEU A 144 6.30 0.99 -10.80
CA LEU A 144 6.61 0.03 -11.85
C LEU A 144 6.34 -1.42 -11.42
N VAL A 145 6.50 -1.75 -10.13
CA VAL A 145 6.14 -3.07 -9.62
C VAL A 145 4.62 -3.25 -9.66
N HIS A 146 3.82 -2.25 -9.29
CA HIS A 146 2.37 -2.32 -9.44
C HIS A 146 1.93 -2.47 -10.89
N ALA A 147 2.54 -1.69 -11.80
CA ALA A 147 2.31 -1.83 -13.23
C ALA A 147 2.64 -3.26 -13.72
N LEU A 148 3.70 -3.87 -13.20
CA LEU A 148 4.06 -5.25 -13.49
C LEU A 148 3.05 -6.24 -12.89
N GLN A 149 2.68 -6.10 -11.62
CA GLN A 149 1.70 -6.96 -10.95
C GLN A 149 0.37 -6.99 -11.70
N HIS A 150 -0.10 -5.83 -12.16
CA HIS A 150 -1.32 -5.70 -12.94
C HIS A 150 -1.29 -6.49 -14.26
N GLN A 151 -0.12 -6.72 -14.86
CA GLN A 151 0.01 -7.51 -16.09
C GLN A 151 -0.10 -9.03 -15.86
N TYR A 152 0.05 -9.49 -14.62
CA TYR A 152 0.08 -10.91 -14.26
C TYR A 152 -1.09 -11.35 -13.40
N VAL A 153 -1.69 -10.43 -12.64
CA VAL A 153 -2.82 -10.69 -11.76
C VAL A 153 -3.93 -9.72 -12.09
N ALA A 154 -5.15 -10.24 -12.19
CA ALA A 154 -6.34 -9.40 -12.18
C ALA A 154 -6.52 -8.85 -10.75
N LEU A 155 -5.77 -7.79 -10.41
CA LEU A 155 -5.75 -7.16 -9.09
C LEU A 155 -7.18 -6.89 -8.59
N ASP A 156 -8.05 -6.40 -9.47
CA ASP A 156 -9.48 -6.19 -9.21
C ASP A 156 -10.17 -7.44 -8.68
N SER A 157 -9.86 -8.62 -9.23
CA SER A 157 -10.50 -9.87 -8.79
C SER A 157 -10.05 -10.29 -7.41
N VAL A 158 -8.82 -9.94 -7.01
CA VAL A 158 -8.27 -10.22 -5.68
C VAL A 158 -8.84 -9.24 -4.66
N MET A 159 -8.96 -7.96 -5.05
CA MET A 159 -9.37 -6.85 -4.18
C MET A 159 -10.89 -6.60 -4.12
N ARG A 160 -11.69 -7.32 -4.91
CA ARG A 160 -13.16 -7.12 -5.00
C ARG A 160 -13.95 -7.48 -3.74
N SER A 161 -13.37 -8.20 -2.79
CA SER A 161 -14.10 -8.64 -1.60
C SER A 161 -14.28 -7.46 -0.64
N ARG A 162 -15.51 -6.95 -0.55
CA ARG A 162 -15.89 -5.82 0.32
C ARG A 162 -16.36 -6.24 1.72
N GLU A 163 -16.55 -7.55 1.92
CA GLU A 163 -17.12 -8.16 3.14
C GLU A 163 -16.07 -9.01 3.89
N ASN A 164 -14.79 -8.74 3.66
CA ASN A 164 -13.69 -9.41 4.34
C ASN A 164 -12.45 -8.50 4.38
N ALA A 165 -12.49 -7.52 5.28
CA ALA A 165 -11.43 -6.54 5.48
C ALA A 165 -10.08 -7.19 5.83
N ASP A 166 -10.05 -8.25 6.63
CA ASP A 166 -8.81 -8.97 6.95
C ASP A 166 -8.14 -9.55 5.70
N ARG A 167 -8.92 -10.21 4.82
CA ARG A 167 -8.42 -10.74 3.55
C ARG A 167 -7.97 -9.63 2.61
N LEU A 168 -8.69 -8.50 2.58
CA LEU A 168 -8.31 -7.34 1.78
C LEU A 168 -6.98 -6.74 2.27
N ALA A 169 -6.82 -6.56 3.59
CA ALA A 169 -5.59 -6.08 4.21
C ALA A 169 -4.42 -7.02 3.94
N ALA A 170 -4.64 -8.33 4.03
CA ALA A 170 -3.64 -9.34 3.66
C ALA A 170 -3.23 -9.22 2.18
N ALA A 171 -4.21 -9.04 1.29
CA ALA A 171 -3.95 -8.88 -0.13
C ALA A 171 -3.14 -7.62 -0.43
N GLN A 172 -3.52 -6.49 0.17
CA GLN A 172 -2.78 -5.23 0.05
C GLN A 172 -1.34 -5.39 0.53
N ALA A 173 -1.13 -6.04 1.68
CA ALA A 173 0.22 -6.26 2.20
C ALA A 173 1.11 -7.09 1.29
N VAL A 174 0.56 -8.07 0.57
CA VAL A 174 1.34 -8.81 -0.44
C VAL A 174 1.81 -7.90 -1.58
N PHE A 175 0.89 -7.10 -2.14
CA PHE A 175 1.21 -6.27 -3.30
C PHE A 175 2.12 -5.09 -2.94
N GLU A 176 1.80 -4.35 -1.88
CA GLU A 176 2.60 -3.23 -1.37
C GLU A 176 3.95 -3.72 -0.84
N GLY A 177 3.96 -4.86 -0.16
CA GLY A 177 5.17 -5.47 0.39
C GLY A 177 6.16 -5.85 -0.70
N GLN A 178 5.69 -6.50 -1.77
CA GLN A 178 6.54 -6.81 -2.91
C GLN A 178 7.06 -5.54 -3.59
N ALA A 179 6.21 -4.53 -3.80
CA ALA A 179 6.62 -3.27 -4.41
C ALA A 179 7.66 -2.51 -3.57
N THR A 180 7.47 -2.49 -2.25
CA THR A 180 8.42 -1.92 -1.28
C THR A 180 9.76 -2.65 -1.33
N LEU A 181 9.75 -3.98 -1.27
CA LEU A 181 10.97 -4.78 -1.32
C LEU A 181 11.71 -4.59 -2.65
N VAL A 182 11.01 -4.78 -3.77
CA VAL A 182 11.62 -4.77 -5.10
C VAL A 182 12.13 -3.38 -5.49
N SER A 183 11.45 -2.30 -5.09
CA SER A 183 11.91 -0.94 -5.35
C SER A 183 13.27 -0.66 -4.71
N MET A 184 13.55 -1.21 -3.52
CA MET A 184 14.87 -1.13 -2.89
C MET A 184 15.92 -1.95 -3.67
N PHE A 185 15.62 -3.21 -4.01
CA PHE A 185 16.53 -4.06 -4.80
C PHE A 185 16.84 -3.46 -6.19
N THR A 186 15.93 -2.66 -6.73
CA THR A 186 16.11 -1.97 -8.02
C THR A 186 17.18 -0.88 -7.95
N LEU A 187 17.37 -0.25 -6.79
CA LEU A 187 18.21 0.94 -6.65
C LEU A 187 19.52 0.70 -5.90
N VAL A 188 19.63 -0.40 -5.16
CA VAL A 188 20.84 -0.75 -4.42
C VAL A 188 21.71 -1.67 -5.27
N PRO A 189 22.93 -1.26 -5.69
CA PRO A 189 23.83 -2.09 -6.51
C PRO A 189 24.31 -3.35 -5.77
N ASP A 190 24.54 -3.23 -4.46
CA ASP A 190 24.91 -4.34 -3.58
C ASP A 190 23.72 -4.76 -2.71
N THR A 191 23.05 -5.81 -3.15
CA THR A 191 21.82 -6.31 -2.50
C THR A 191 22.09 -7.19 -1.28
N SER A 192 23.36 -7.42 -0.93
CA SER A 192 23.73 -8.20 0.26
C SER A 192 23.18 -7.59 1.55
N ALA A 193 23.20 -6.25 1.65
CA ALA A 193 22.63 -5.51 2.78
C ALA A 193 21.12 -5.73 2.93
N LEU A 194 20.38 -5.87 1.83
CA LEU A 194 18.92 -6.12 1.84
C LEU A 194 18.57 -7.54 2.31
N SER A 195 19.56 -8.43 2.36
CA SER A 195 19.43 -9.79 2.91
C SER A 195 19.78 -9.86 4.40
N ASN A 196 20.25 -8.76 5.01
CA ASN A 196 20.56 -8.66 6.44
C ASN A 196 19.33 -8.21 7.24
N ASP A 197 18.98 -8.91 8.31
CA ASP A 197 17.86 -8.56 9.18
C ASP A 197 18.05 -7.21 9.88
N GLU A 198 19.28 -6.81 10.21
CA GLU A 198 19.58 -5.52 10.86
C GLU A 198 19.21 -4.32 9.98
N PHE A 199 19.35 -4.47 8.65
CA PHE A 199 18.90 -3.46 7.69
C PHE A 199 17.39 -3.24 7.82
N TRP A 200 16.61 -4.32 7.94
CA TRP A 200 15.15 -4.23 8.02
C TRP A 200 14.67 -3.71 9.37
N VAL A 201 15.38 -4.00 10.46
CA VAL A 201 15.14 -3.35 11.75
C VAL A 201 15.31 -1.83 11.60
N THR A 202 16.44 -1.40 11.04
CA THR A 202 16.74 0.02 10.82
C THR A 202 15.74 0.69 9.88
N TYR A 203 15.35 0.01 8.80
CA TYR A 203 14.35 0.51 7.87
C TYR A 203 13.00 0.76 8.56
N ARG A 204 12.53 -0.18 9.39
CA ARG A 204 11.28 0.00 10.16
C ARG A 204 11.34 1.18 11.11
N ASP A 205 12.47 1.38 11.78
CA ASP A 205 12.66 2.53 12.66
C ASP A 205 12.65 3.85 11.87
N GLN A 206 13.30 3.89 10.72
CA GLN A 206 13.28 5.06 9.83
C GLN A 206 11.88 5.39 9.31
N VAL A 207 11.11 4.37 8.91
CA VAL A 207 9.71 4.52 8.50
C VAL A 207 8.88 5.15 9.62
N ARG A 208 8.97 4.59 10.84
CA ARG A 208 8.27 5.12 12.01
C ARG A 208 8.68 6.54 12.35
N MET A 209 9.97 6.86 12.28
CA MET A 209 10.49 8.21 12.51
C MET A 209 9.98 9.22 11.48
N ALA A 210 9.98 8.86 10.19
CA ALA A 210 9.45 9.73 9.14
C ALA A 210 7.95 10.02 9.35
N GLN A 211 7.19 9.00 9.72
CA GLN A 211 5.76 9.11 10.02
C GLN A 211 5.45 9.94 11.26
N ALA A 212 6.28 9.86 12.31
CA ALA A 212 6.14 10.73 13.47
C ALA A 212 6.36 12.22 13.13
N GLY A 213 7.06 12.52 12.02
CA GLY A 213 7.22 13.86 11.48
C GLY A 213 6.02 14.37 10.66
N MET A 214 5.10 13.49 10.27
CA MET A 214 3.88 13.84 9.52
C MET A 214 2.77 14.22 10.51
N LYS A 215 2.24 15.44 10.40
CA LYS A 215 1.38 16.03 11.43
C LYS A 215 0.01 15.35 11.50
N VAL A 216 -0.64 15.15 10.35
CA VAL A 216 -1.96 14.51 10.25
C VAL A 216 -1.82 13.04 10.61
N PHE A 217 -0.85 12.33 10.00
CA PHE A 217 -0.58 10.93 10.32
C PHE A 217 -0.30 10.70 11.82
N ALA A 218 0.60 11.48 12.43
CA ALA A 218 0.93 11.31 13.85
C ALA A 218 -0.27 11.54 14.77
N SER A 219 -1.22 12.40 14.36
CA SER A 219 -2.45 12.70 15.10
C SER A 219 -3.59 11.70 14.88
N ALA A 220 -3.48 10.83 13.87
CA ALA A 220 -4.52 9.85 13.57
C ALA A 220 -4.59 8.75 14.65
N PRO A 221 -5.79 8.18 14.91
CA PRO A 221 -5.94 7.02 15.78
C PRO A 221 -5.06 5.84 15.37
N LEU A 222 -4.67 5.01 16.35
CA LEU A 222 -3.75 3.90 16.12
C LEU A 222 -4.23 2.92 15.03
N VAL A 223 -5.51 2.56 15.02
CA VAL A 223 -6.10 1.70 13.98
C VAL A 223 -5.89 2.23 12.57
N ILE A 224 -5.96 3.55 12.38
CA ILE A 224 -5.78 4.20 11.08
C ILE A 224 -4.29 4.21 10.71
N ARG A 225 -3.40 4.53 11.66
CA ARG A 225 -1.96 4.55 11.43
C ARG A 225 -1.42 3.16 11.07
N GLU A 226 -1.81 2.14 11.84
CA GLU A 226 -1.39 0.75 11.62
C GLU A 226 -1.97 0.20 10.31
N GLY A 227 -3.25 0.45 10.01
CA GLY A 227 -3.86 0.05 8.75
C GLY A 227 -3.19 0.66 7.51
N LEU A 228 -2.70 1.90 7.62
CA LEU A 228 -1.97 2.56 6.53
C LEU A 228 -0.54 2.03 6.35
N ILE A 229 0.15 1.69 7.44
CA ILE A 229 1.58 1.32 7.37
C ILE A 229 1.82 -0.18 7.21
N PHE A 230 0.90 -1.00 7.70
CA PHE A 230 1.03 -2.45 7.69
C PHE A 230 1.34 -3.01 6.29
N PRO A 231 0.71 -2.57 5.19
CA PRO A 231 1.01 -3.10 3.87
C PRO A 231 2.47 -2.89 3.42
N TYR A 232 3.09 -1.79 3.85
CA TYR A 232 4.47 -1.45 3.47
C TYR A 232 5.49 -2.13 4.37
N VAL A 233 5.24 -2.18 5.68
CA VAL A 233 6.20 -2.73 6.64
C VAL A 233 5.99 -4.23 6.84
N GLY A 234 4.81 -4.65 7.28
CA GLY A 234 4.47 -6.06 7.46
C GLY A 234 4.47 -6.81 6.14
N GLY A 235 3.98 -6.17 5.08
CA GLY A 235 4.06 -6.71 3.73
C GLY A 235 5.49 -6.91 3.22
N ALA A 236 6.41 -5.97 3.47
CA ALA A 236 7.81 -6.13 3.04
C ALA A 236 8.52 -7.26 3.82
N ASP A 237 8.24 -7.40 5.12
CA ASP A 237 8.70 -8.54 5.92
C ASP A 237 8.18 -9.87 5.33
N PHE A 238 6.90 -9.95 4.96
CA PHE A 238 6.32 -11.09 4.27
C PHE A 238 6.97 -11.36 2.92
N ALA A 239 7.16 -10.33 2.08
CA ALA A 239 7.78 -10.46 0.77
C ALA A 239 9.24 -10.94 0.88
N ARG A 240 9.98 -10.49 1.91
CA ARG A 240 11.34 -10.95 2.20
C ARG A 240 11.33 -12.43 2.57
N TRP A 241 10.46 -12.82 3.49
CA TRP A 241 10.29 -14.22 3.85
C TRP A 241 9.95 -15.09 2.63
N TRP A 242 9.03 -14.62 1.78
CA TRP A 242 8.62 -15.35 0.58
C TRP A 242 9.79 -15.56 -0.38
N ARG A 243 10.55 -14.49 -0.66
CA ARG A 243 11.72 -14.56 -1.55
C ARG A 243 12.75 -15.58 -1.07
N SER A 244 12.99 -15.64 0.24
CA SER A 244 13.95 -16.57 0.84
C SER A 244 13.46 -18.02 0.87
N ASN A 245 12.17 -18.25 1.11
CA ASN A 245 11.61 -19.59 1.31
C ASN A 245 10.99 -20.19 0.03
N ARG A 246 10.66 -19.37 -0.96
CA ARG A 246 10.02 -19.77 -2.23
C ARG A 246 10.72 -19.12 -3.42
N PRO A 247 12.04 -19.33 -3.60
CA PRO A 247 12.82 -18.68 -4.64
C PRO A 247 12.27 -18.97 -6.04
N GLY A 248 12.27 -17.96 -6.92
CA GLY A 248 11.77 -18.07 -8.29
C GLY A 248 10.25 -18.05 -8.44
N THR A 249 9.50 -17.84 -7.35
CA THR A 249 8.03 -17.73 -7.38
C THR A 249 7.56 -16.33 -7.01
N GLN A 250 6.32 -15.99 -7.38
CA GLN A 250 5.69 -14.72 -7.02
C GLN A 250 4.81 -14.87 -5.78
N PRO A 251 4.73 -13.86 -4.89
CA PRO A 251 3.91 -13.92 -3.66
C PRO A 251 2.41 -13.76 -3.92
N PHE A 252 2.01 -13.56 -5.18
CA PHE A 252 0.64 -13.46 -5.63
C PHE A 252 0.22 -14.69 -6.45
N GLY A 253 -1.09 -15.00 -6.43
CA GLY A 253 -1.64 -16.18 -7.11
C GLY A 253 -1.97 -17.34 -6.14
N PRO A 254 -1.90 -18.61 -6.58
CA PRO A 254 -2.16 -19.76 -5.73
C PRO A 254 -1.15 -19.82 -4.56
N GLY A 255 -1.64 -19.67 -3.33
CA GLY A 255 -0.81 -19.64 -2.12
C GLY A 255 -0.57 -18.26 -1.51
N MET A 256 -1.20 -17.22 -2.07
CA MET A 256 -1.28 -15.90 -1.44
C MET A 256 -1.98 -15.99 -0.06
N PRO A 257 -1.51 -15.27 0.96
CA PRO A 257 -2.18 -15.20 2.26
C PRO A 257 -3.60 -14.64 2.12
N VAL A 258 -4.49 -15.12 2.97
CA VAL A 258 -5.91 -14.76 3.03
C VAL A 258 -6.30 -14.12 4.37
N SER A 259 -5.34 -13.92 5.28
CA SER A 259 -5.50 -13.21 6.55
C SER A 259 -4.24 -12.42 6.91
N THR A 260 -4.39 -11.36 7.70
CA THR A 260 -3.26 -10.58 8.23
C THR A 260 -2.36 -11.41 9.15
N GLU A 261 -2.90 -12.42 9.84
CA GLU A 261 -2.11 -13.43 10.57
C GLU A 261 -1.08 -14.10 9.64
N GLN A 262 -1.49 -14.56 8.46
CA GLN A 262 -0.59 -15.26 7.55
C GLN A 262 0.48 -14.34 6.96
N VAL A 263 0.23 -13.03 6.91
CA VAL A 263 1.24 -12.03 6.55
C VAL A 263 2.22 -11.82 7.71
N LEU A 264 1.72 -11.71 8.94
CA LEU A 264 2.52 -11.53 10.15
C LEU A 264 3.35 -12.77 10.53
N HIS A 265 2.82 -13.96 10.25
CA HIS A 265 3.35 -15.27 10.63
C HIS A 265 3.42 -16.19 9.40
N PRO A 266 4.26 -15.89 8.41
CA PRO A 266 4.29 -16.63 7.14
C PRO A 266 4.70 -18.11 7.27
N GLU A 267 5.35 -18.49 8.36
CA GLU A 267 5.60 -19.89 8.69
C GLU A 267 4.32 -20.68 9.01
N ARG A 268 3.23 -20.01 9.46
CA ARG A 268 1.91 -20.63 9.61
C ARG A 268 1.27 -20.88 8.25
N LEU A 269 1.34 -19.90 7.34
CA LEU A 269 0.94 -20.07 5.94
C LEU A 269 1.68 -21.25 5.29
N ALA A 270 2.98 -21.40 5.54
CA ALA A 270 3.77 -22.52 5.01
C ALA A 270 3.31 -23.90 5.51
N ARG A 271 2.73 -23.96 6.71
CA ARG A 271 2.14 -25.18 7.29
C ARG A 271 0.70 -25.44 6.82
N GLY A 272 0.13 -24.57 5.98
CA GLY A 272 -1.25 -24.68 5.52
C GLY A 272 -2.27 -24.26 6.58
N ASP A 273 -1.86 -23.47 7.58
CA ASP A 273 -2.77 -22.87 8.54
C ASP A 273 -3.77 -21.96 7.81
N ALA A 274 -5.04 -21.99 8.18
CA ALA A 274 -6.11 -21.26 7.53
C ALA A 274 -6.96 -20.52 8.57
N PRO A 275 -7.37 -19.27 8.30
CA PRO A 275 -8.15 -18.51 9.27
C PRO A 275 -9.47 -19.21 9.58
N VAL A 276 -9.81 -19.28 10.87
CA VAL A 276 -11.08 -19.81 11.34
C VAL A 276 -12.08 -18.67 11.45
N SER A 277 -13.16 -18.76 10.66
CA SER A 277 -14.24 -17.77 10.71
C SER A 277 -15.04 -17.92 12.01
N VAL A 278 -15.02 -16.88 12.84
CA VAL A 278 -15.85 -16.77 14.04
C VAL A 278 -16.87 -15.69 13.79
N ARG A 279 -18.14 -15.99 14.05
CA ARG A 279 -19.27 -15.06 13.82
C ARG A 279 -20.11 -14.95 15.08
N PHE A 280 -20.61 -13.76 15.35
CA PHE A 280 -21.63 -13.57 16.40
C PHE A 280 -22.90 -14.33 16.01
N THR A 281 -23.52 -14.98 16.99
CA THR A 281 -24.79 -15.69 16.82
C THR A 281 -25.91 -14.87 17.46
N GLY A 282 -26.95 -14.52 16.68
CA GLY A 282 -28.03 -13.64 17.13
C GLY A 282 -28.98 -13.26 15.99
N ASP A 283 -30.00 -12.45 16.29
CA ASP A 283 -30.86 -11.86 15.26
C ASP A 283 -30.05 -10.83 14.46
N THR A 284 -29.92 -11.05 13.15
CA THR A 284 -29.18 -10.17 12.25
C THR A 284 -30.07 -9.25 11.43
N SER A 285 -31.38 -9.19 11.74
CA SER A 285 -32.34 -8.39 10.98
C SER A 285 -32.07 -6.88 11.03
N GLU A 286 -31.32 -6.41 12.04
CA GLU A 286 -30.92 -5.01 12.22
C GLU A 286 -29.42 -4.76 11.95
N VAL A 287 -28.71 -5.70 11.31
CA VAL A 287 -27.29 -5.50 10.99
C VAL A 287 -27.13 -4.41 9.93
N ILE A 288 -26.53 -3.29 10.35
CA ILE A 288 -26.20 -2.17 9.46
C ILE A 288 -24.81 -2.29 8.82
N HIS A 289 -23.93 -3.14 9.39
CA HIS A 289 -22.58 -3.39 8.89
C HIS A 289 -22.06 -4.74 9.39
N ASP A 290 -21.46 -5.53 8.49
CA ASP A 290 -20.80 -6.81 8.77
C ASP A 290 -19.46 -6.84 8.04
N ASP A 291 -18.39 -7.19 8.75
CA ASP A 291 -17.04 -7.32 8.20
C ASP A 291 -16.18 -8.22 9.10
N THR A 292 -14.98 -8.58 8.63
CA THR A 292 -14.02 -9.39 9.39
C THR A 292 -12.96 -8.53 10.06
N VAL A 293 -12.53 -8.94 11.26
CA VAL A 293 -11.36 -8.38 11.93
C VAL A 293 -10.21 -9.36 11.94
N GLY A 294 -9.04 -8.89 11.54
CA GLY A 294 -7.81 -9.68 11.43
C GLY A 294 -6.96 -9.69 12.70
N GLU A 295 -5.87 -10.46 12.70
CA GLU A 295 -4.88 -10.38 13.78
C GLU A 295 -4.30 -8.98 13.93
N LEU A 296 -4.12 -8.24 12.82
CA LEU A 296 -3.67 -6.85 12.84
C LEU A 296 -4.55 -5.98 13.75
N GLU A 297 -5.86 -6.02 13.56
CA GLU A 297 -6.80 -5.18 14.32
C GLU A 297 -7.03 -5.72 15.73
N ILE A 298 -7.07 -7.05 15.89
CA ILE A 298 -7.17 -7.69 17.20
C ILE A 298 -5.98 -7.31 18.08
N ALA A 299 -4.77 -7.17 17.52
CA ALA A 299 -3.59 -6.73 18.26
C ALA A 299 -3.70 -5.29 18.77
N ILE A 300 -4.46 -4.42 18.07
CA ILE A 300 -4.71 -3.03 18.47
C ILE A 300 -5.75 -2.94 19.58
N LEU A 301 -6.68 -3.90 19.64
CA LEU A 301 -7.72 -4.00 20.67
C LEU A 301 -7.22 -4.54 22.03
N ARG A 302 -5.99 -5.07 22.10
CA ARG A 302 -5.38 -5.65 23.31
C ARG A 302 -4.62 -4.60 24.12
#